data_AF-A0A949HEX0-F1
#
_entry.id   AF-A0A949HEX0-F1
#
_cell.length_a   1.000
_cell.length_b   1.000
_cell.length_c   1.000
_cell.angle_alpha   90.00
_cell.angle_beta   90.00
_cell.angle_gamma   90.00
#
_symmetry.space_group_name_H-M   'P 1'
#
loop_
_entity.id
_entity.type
_entity.pdbx_description
1 polymer ?
#
loop_
_entity_poly.entity_id
_entity_poly.type
_entity_poly.pdbx_seq_one_letter_code
_entity_poly.pdbx_strand_id
1 'polypeptide(L)' 'MVEGPTEVPIRGEMIRLGQLLKLADVTDGMPVKELLAGGAVYVNGEPEARRGRQLHPGDRVQVGDAELLVCAGG' A
#
# COMPACT_ATOMS: atom_id res chain seq x y z
N MET A 1 16.21 1.23 16.08
CA MET A 1 16.11 1.99 14.80
C MET A 1 14.74 1.65 14.26
N VAL A 2 13.82 2.62 14.20
CA VAL A 2 12.53 2.38 13.55
C VAL A 2 12.75 2.65 12.08
N GLU A 3 12.62 1.62 11.24
CA GLU A 3 12.51 1.83 9.80
C GLU A 3 11.21 2.60 9.59
N GLY A 4 11.32 3.81 9.02
CA GLY A 4 10.16 4.64 8.71
C GLY A 4 9.33 4.01 7.60
N PRO A 5 8.15 4.57 7.29
CA PRO A 5 7.32 4.08 6.20
C PRO A 5 8.07 4.18 4.87
N THR A 6 7.95 3.15 4.04
CA THR A 6 8.50 3.13 2.69
C THR A 6 7.68 4.08 1.82
N GLU A 7 8.32 5.16 1.37
CA GLU A 7 7.68 6.13 0.49
C GLU A 7 7.60 5.58 -0.94
N VAL A 8 6.38 5.52 -1.48
CA VAL A 8 6.09 4.97 -2.81
C VAL A 8 5.62 6.12 -3.71
N PRO A 9 6.47 6.60 -4.63
CA PRO A 9 6.08 7.64 -5.57
C PRO A 9 5.11 7.06 -6.61
N ILE A 10 3.93 7.68 -6.73
CA ILE A 10 2.93 7.30 -7.73
C ILE A 10 3.00 8.22 -8.95
N ARG A 11 2.81 7.63 -10.14
CA ARG A 11 2.70 8.39 -11.41
C ARG A 11 1.24 8.79 -11.64
N GLY A 12 0.85 9.95 -11.10
CA GLY A 12 -0.49 10.52 -11.24
C GLY A 12 -1.10 10.99 -9.91
N GLU A 13 -2.37 11.39 -9.96
CA GLU A 13 -3.11 11.89 -8.78
C GLU A 13 -3.77 10.77 -7.95
N MET A 14 -3.71 9.52 -8.44
CA MET A 14 -4.38 8.37 -7.83
C MET A 14 -3.69 7.07 -8.23
N ILE A 15 -3.64 6.12 -7.30
CA ILE A 15 -3.23 4.74 -7.54
C ILE A 15 -4.25 3.76 -6.94
N ARG A 16 -4.31 2.54 -7.46
CA ARG A 16 -5.09 1.46 -6.82
C ARG A 16 -4.24 0.73 -5.79
N LEU A 17 -4.84 0.31 -4.68
CA LEU A 17 -4.17 -0.46 -3.63
C LEU A 17 -3.35 -1.63 -4.19
N GLY A 18 -3.94 -2.44 -5.09
CA GLY A 18 -3.22 -3.57 -5.68
C GLY A 18 -2.06 -3.19 -6.61
N GLN A 19 -2.06 -1.98 -7.16
CA GLN A 19 -0.97 -1.46 -7.98
C GLN A 19 0.13 -0.85 -7.10
N LEU A 20 -0.24 -0.15 -6.02
CA LEU A 20 0.71 0.32 -5.00
C LEU A 20 1.49 -0.84 -4.40
N LEU A 21 0.81 -1.90 -3.98
CA LEU A 21 1.45 -3.09 -3.38
C LEU A 21 2.48 -3.72 -4.32
N LYS A 22 2.19 -3.74 -5.62
CA LYS A 22 3.15 -4.19 -6.64
C LYS A 22 4.31 -3.23 -6.87
N LEU A 23 4.08 -1.92 -6.79
CA LEU A 23 5.14 -0.91 -6.96
C LEU A 23 6.08 -0.87 -5.77
N ALA A 24 5.53 -1.06 -4.57
CA ALA A 24 6.28 -1.02 -3.32
C ALA A 24 7.07 -2.31 -3.04
N ASP A 25 6.90 -3.33 -3.89
CA ASP A 25 7.48 -4.67 -3.77
C ASP A 25 7.26 -5.38 -2.41
N VAL A 26 6.33 -4.87 -1.59
CA VAL A 26 5.99 -5.40 -0.26
C VAL A 26 5.31 -6.76 -0.29
N THR A 27 5.01 -7.25 -1.48
CA THR A 27 4.33 -8.53 -1.63
C THR A 27 5.26 -9.72 -1.36
N ASP A 28 6.58 -9.53 -1.24
CA ASP A 28 7.57 -10.60 -1.00
C ASP A 28 7.37 -11.81 -1.95
N GLY A 29 7.02 -11.51 -3.21
CA GLY A 29 6.68 -12.52 -4.22
C GLY A 29 5.30 -13.18 -4.09
N MET A 30 4.50 -12.89 -3.05
CA MET A 30 3.13 -13.36 -2.91
C MET A 30 2.14 -12.56 -3.78
N PRO A 31 1.07 -13.18 -4.30
CA PRO A 31 0.02 -12.46 -4.98
C PRO A 31 -0.70 -11.47 -4.05
N VAL A 32 -0.89 -10.22 -4.50
CA VAL A 32 -1.73 -9.19 -3.83
C VAL A 32 -3.06 -9.72 -3.30
N LYS A 33 -3.68 -10.66 -4.02
CA LYS A 33 -4.94 -11.31 -3.63
C LYS A 33 -4.83 -12.10 -2.31
N GLU A 34 -3.72 -12.77 -2.06
CA GLU A 34 -3.48 -13.58 -0.86
C GLU A 34 -3.16 -12.68 0.33
N LEU A 35 -2.36 -11.64 0.10
CA LEU A 35 -2.05 -10.61 1.08
C LEU A 35 -3.34 -9.95 1.62
N LEU A 36 -4.25 -9.58 0.71
CA LEU A 36 -5.54 -8.99 1.06
C LEU A 36 -6.52 -10.01 1.66
N ALA A 37 -6.50 -11.26 1.19
CA ALA A 37 -7.31 -12.32 1.77
C ALA A 37 -6.89 -12.65 3.21
N GLY A 38 -5.62 -12.43 3.55
CA GLY A 38 -5.11 -12.51 4.92
C GLY A 38 -5.62 -11.40 5.84
N GLY A 39 -6.28 -10.36 5.31
CA GLY A 39 -6.88 -9.29 6.12
C GLY A 39 -5.88 -8.39 6.84
N ALA A 40 -4.59 -8.44 6.48
CA ALA A 40 -3.52 -7.72 7.15
C ALA A 40 -3.26 -6.32 6.58
N VAL A 41 -4.20 -5.75 5.81
CA VAL A 41 -4.02 -4.47 5.13
C VAL A 41 -4.91 -3.40 5.75
N TYR A 42 -4.30 -2.28 6.13
CA TYR A 42 -4.94 -1.11 6.70
C TYR A 42 -4.60 0.11 5.88
N VAL A 43 -5.59 0.90 5.51
CA VAL A 43 -5.41 2.17 4.81
C VAL A 43 -5.83 3.27 5.75
N ASN A 44 -4.90 4.15 6.15
CA ASN A 44 -5.16 5.26 7.07
C ASN A 44 -5.79 4.80 8.40
N GLY A 45 -5.43 3.61 8.88
CA GLY A 45 -6.00 3.00 10.09
C GLY A 45 -7.32 2.26 9.88
N GLU A 46 -7.90 2.27 8.68
CA GLU A 46 -9.09 1.48 8.35
C GLU A 46 -8.70 0.14 7.71
N PRO A 47 -9.17 -1.01 8.22
CA PRO A 47 -8.90 -2.30 7.60
C PRO A 47 -9.54 -2.35 6.21
N GLU A 48 -8.72 -2.58 5.18
CA GLU A 48 -9.15 -2.59 3.78
C GLU A 48 -8.61 -3.81 3.05
N ALA A 49 -9.52 -4.72 2.71
CA ALA A 49 -9.21 -5.93 1.95
C ALA A 49 -9.54 -5.79 0.45
N ARG A 50 -10.11 -4.66 0.01
CA ARG A 50 -10.51 -4.46 -1.38
C ARG A 50 -9.36 -3.88 -2.21
N ARG A 51 -8.79 -4.71 -3.08
CA ARG A 51 -7.76 -4.32 -4.08
C ARG A 51 -8.13 -3.12 -4.97
N GLY A 52 -9.42 -2.80 -5.05
CA GLY A 52 -9.98 -1.72 -5.87
C GLY A 52 -10.05 -0.36 -5.17
N ARG A 53 -9.62 -0.26 -3.90
CA ARG A 53 -9.53 1.02 -3.20
C ARG A 53 -8.59 1.94 -3.96
N GLN A 54 -9.06 3.15 -4.21
CA GLN A 54 -8.30 4.24 -4.80
C GLN A 54 -7.59 4.95 -3.66
N LEU A 55 -6.28 5.10 -3.80
CA LEU A 55 -5.40 5.77 -2.87
C LEU A 55 -4.85 7.01 -3.55
N HIS A 56 -4.64 8.04 -2.74
CA HIS A 56 -4.11 9.32 -3.14
C HIS A 56 -2.78 9.59 -2.45
N PRO A 57 -1.94 10.48 -3.03
CA PRO A 57 -0.77 10.99 -2.33
C PRO A 57 -1.12 11.52 -0.95
N GLY A 58 -0.38 11.08 0.07
CA GLY A 58 -0.65 11.33 1.48
C GLY A 58 -1.33 10.17 2.21
N ASP A 59 -1.88 9.19 1.49
CA ASP A 59 -2.43 8.00 2.13
C ASP A 59 -1.32 7.11 2.71
N ARG A 60 -1.60 6.52 3.87
CA ARG A 60 -0.76 5.48 4.49
C ARG A 60 -1.40 4.12 4.32
N VAL A 61 -0.62 3.15 3.88
CA VAL A 61 -1.04 1.75 3.75
C VAL A 61 -0.13 0.89 4.60
N GLN A 62 -0.69 0.29 5.64
CA GLN A 62 -0.01 -0.68 6.47
C GLN A 62 -0.39 -2.09 6.03
N VAL A 63 0.60 -2.97 5.93
CA VAL A 63 0.49 -4.32 5.41
C VAL A 63 1.28 -5.24 6.33
N GLY A 64 0.60 -5.88 7.29
CA GLY A 64 1.27 -6.62 8.36
C GLY A 64 2.23 -5.68 9.12
N ASP A 65 3.53 -5.95 9.01
CA ASP A 65 4.61 -5.16 9.63
C ASP A 65 5.19 -4.07 8.70
N ALA A 66 4.82 -4.06 7.41
CA ALA A 66 5.29 -3.06 6.46
C ALA A 66 4.36 -1.83 6.44
N GLU A 67 4.92 -0.62 6.49
CA GLU A 67 4.17 0.62 6.32
C GLU A 67 4.60 1.32 5.02
N LEU A 68 3.61 1.72 4.21
CA LEU A 68 3.79 2.40 2.95
C LEU A 68 3.18 3.80 3.02
N LEU A 69 3.93 4.80 2.56
CA LEU A 69 3.43 6.15 2.38
C LEU A 69 3.29 6.44 0.89
N VAL A 70 2.09 6.81 0.45
CA VAL A 70 1.87 7.21 -0.94
C VAL A 70 2.39 8.63 -1.12
N CYS A 71 3.39 8.83 -1.98
CA CYS A 71 3.90 10.15 -2.34
C CYS A 71 3.56 10.48 -3.79
N ALA A 72 3.21 11.73 -4.08
CA ALA A 72 3.00 12.17 -5.46
C ALA A 72 4.37 12.21 -6.16
N GLY A 73 4.57 11.35 -7.16
CA GLY A 73 5.74 11.43 -8.02
C GLY A 73 5.51 12.54 -9.05
N GLY A 74 6.16 13.68 -8.84
CA GLY A 74 6.26 14.77 -9.82
C GLY A 74 7.06 14.39 -11.05
#